data_AF-A0A7Y2T6Y3-F1
#
_entry.id   AF-A0A7Y2T6Y3-F1
#
_cell.length_a   1.000
_cell.length_b   1.000
_cell.length_c   1.000
_cell.angle_alpha   90.00
_cell.angle_beta   90.00
_cell.angle_gamma   90.00
#
_symmetry.space_group_name_H-M   'P 1'
#
loop_
_entity.id
_entity.type
_entity.pdbx_description
1 polymer ?
#
loop_
_entity_poly.entity_id
_entity_poly.type
_entity_poly.pdbx_seq_one_letter_code
_entity_poly.pdbx_strand_id
1 'polypeptide(L)'
;MKIFILIPVFLLAILLGLVSIVQMPRSAQADFSHGEKLARMHCAACHSFPEPDILPERSWRFLLPYMSFRMGVDDISPLEGACPDVLDRIESRRRLTRQIRVAPEVPMLAQEDWEAIRDYYLSAAPKAPLPQAAKQQPVVGLDLFRPLEHDFSHRQAITSLLHVDEENLEVITGDSRFQWLITLNKDLKRQFFVNTQGFIWLQARQRRGEGMYLLSIGDLMGGYANNRLGKINYVERSGTTYLNKGIALTGLHRPSAMGFGDFDRDGTEEVVIANFGSSIGSVGIYKAKANGWQFQTEPSIVLSTLPGAVDCEVADFNGDGLPDVAVLFSDARESLTIFLNRGQGEFEQKVIFEKHSAWGFVRFQWVDFDSDGDLDVITVNGDNVDSDPYNTLKPYHGIRLYLNHGDLSFEESFSYPMYGAYGVAAEDFDLDGDVDIAAIAFNPDFSSKNREDFVYLENNGEMGFAAKTIEFPKTDRWMTIASGDIDGDGDKDLLLGGGYLSAGLDVDYRELMEDMDAHGRTLFVLENKTK
;
A
#
# COMPACT_ATOMS: atom_id res chain seq x y z
N MET A 1 9.37 -55.40 -60.16
CA MET A 1 10.26 -55.52 -61.34
C MET A 1 10.51 -54.11 -61.88
N LYS A 2 11.77 -53.64 -61.76
CA LYS A 2 12.46 -52.52 -62.48
C LYS A 2 11.74 -51.15 -62.54
N ILE A 3 12.14 -50.13 -61.77
CA ILE A 3 13.27 -49.17 -61.92
C ILE A 3 13.28 -48.43 -63.28
N PHE A 4 13.36 -47.09 -63.20
CA PHE A 4 14.15 -46.09 -63.98
C PHE A 4 13.33 -44.78 -64.10
N ILE A 5 13.63 -43.70 -63.35
CA ILE A 5 14.69 -42.67 -63.51
C ILE A 5 14.27 -41.48 -64.43
N LEU A 6 14.24 -40.30 -63.78
CA LEU A 6 14.56 -38.92 -64.22
C LEU A 6 14.11 -38.40 -65.61
N ILE A 7 13.54 -37.19 -65.62
CA ILE A 7 14.23 -35.92 -65.97
C ILE A 7 13.21 -34.76 -65.85
N PRO A 8 13.49 -33.66 -65.14
CA PRO A 8 12.73 -32.42 -65.25
C PRO A 8 13.35 -31.52 -66.33
N VAL A 9 12.56 -31.06 -67.30
CA VAL A 9 12.93 -29.93 -68.17
C VAL A 9 11.92 -28.82 -67.90
N PHE A 10 12.30 -27.89 -67.02
CA PHE A 10 11.63 -26.62 -66.88
C PHE A 10 12.03 -25.74 -68.08
N LEU A 11 11.03 -25.42 -68.90
CA LEU A 11 11.14 -24.44 -69.98
C LEU A 11 11.07 -23.04 -69.35
N LEU A 12 12.15 -22.29 -69.54
CA LEU A 12 12.29 -20.89 -69.19
C LEU A 12 11.36 -20.07 -70.10
N ALA A 13 10.32 -19.45 -69.54
CA ALA A 13 9.57 -18.39 -70.19
C ALA A 13 9.59 -17.16 -69.28
N ILE A 14 10.43 -16.20 -69.66
CA ILE A 14 10.49 -14.85 -69.10
C ILE A 14 9.25 -14.10 -69.59
N LEU A 15 8.38 -13.71 -68.67
CA LEU A 15 7.35 -12.70 -68.92
C LEU A 15 7.39 -11.68 -67.79
N LEU A 16 7.98 -10.53 -68.12
CA LEU A 16 7.94 -9.30 -67.36
C LEU A 16 6.48 -8.84 -67.20
N GLY A 17 6.04 -8.65 -65.95
CA GLY A 17 4.73 -8.08 -65.68
C GLY A 17 4.44 -7.92 -64.20
N LEU A 18 4.71 -6.70 -63.70
CA LEU A 18 4.22 -6.11 -62.45
C LEU A 18 4.75 -6.74 -61.15
N VAL A 19 5.69 -6.02 -60.52
CA VAL A 19 5.90 -6.08 -59.07
C VAL A 19 4.61 -5.61 -58.42
N SER A 20 3.76 -6.55 -58.02
CA SER A 20 2.79 -6.29 -56.96
C SER A 20 3.61 -6.05 -55.70
N ILE A 21 3.77 -4.78 -55.33
CA ILE A 21 4.08 -4.41 -53.95
C ILE A 21 2.92 -5.01 -53.16
N VAL A 22 3.16 -6.14 -52.52
CA VAL A 22 2.33 -6.59 -51.40
C VAL A 22 2.54 -5.50 -50.36
N GLN A 23 1.65 -4.51 -50.37
CA GLN A 23 1.49 -3.61 -49.25
C GLN A 23 1.18 -4.52 -48.07
N MET A 24 2.17 -4.67 -47.18
CA MET A 24 1.88 -5.08 -45.82
C MET A 24 0.69 -4.25 -45.31
N PRO A 25 -0.26 -4.83 -44.56
CA PRO A 25 -1.31 -4.03 -43.97
C PRO A 25 -0.62 -2.95 -43.14
N ARG A 26 -0.86 -1.70 -43.51
CA ARG A 26 -0.61 -0.54 -42.65
C ARG A 26 -1.25 -0.91 -41.32
N SER A 27 -0.43 -1.10 -40.28
CA SER A 27 -0.88 -1.36 -38.91
C SER A 27 -2.14 -0.55 -38.64
N ALA A 28 -3.21 -1.20 -38.17
CA ALA A 28 -4.45 -0.53 -37.82
C ALA A 28 -4.13 0.58 -36.81
N GLN A 29 -3.97 1.80 -37.31
CA GLN A 29 -3.87 3.00 -36.50
C GLN A 29 -5.31 3.22 -36.04
N ALA A 30 -5.62 2.81 -34.80
CA ALA A 30 -6.93 3.08 -34.22
C ALA A 30 -7.22 4.58 -34.35
N ASP A 31 -8.35 4.93 -34.95
CA ASP A 31 -8.72 6.34 -35.12
C ASP A 31 -9.26 6.89 -33.80
N PHE A 32 -8.34 7.32 -32.95
CA PHE A 32 -8.65 7.88 -31.65
C PHE A 32 -9.34 9.24 -31.79
N SER A 33 -10.28 9.52 -30.88
CA SER A 33 -10.89 10.85 -30.78
C SER A 33 -9.82 11.92 -30.52
N HIS A 34 -10.11 13.19 -30.83
CA HIS A 34 -9.17 14.29 -30.55
C HIS A 34 -8.79 14.35 -29.06
N GLY A 35 -9.78 14.23 -28.17
CA GLY A 35 -9.57 14.19 -26.71
C GLY A 35 -8.72 13.01 -26.25
N GLU A 36 -8.90 11.82 -26.84
CA GLU A 36 -8.06 10.66 -26.51
C GLU A 36 -6.61 10.86 -26.94
N LYS A 37 -6.38 11.41 -28.15
CA LYS A 37 -5.02 11.72 -28.63
C LYS A 37 -4.31 12.68 -27.68
N LEU A 38 -5.02 13.73 -27.23
CA LEU A 38 -4.51 14.68 -26.24
C LEU A 38 -4.26 14.02 -24.89
N ALA A 39 -5.19 13.19 -24.39
CA ALA A 39 -5.04 12.49 -23.12
C ALA A 39 -3.80 11.57 -23.12
N ARG A 40 -3.57 10.82 -24.20
CA ARG A 40 -2.39 9.97 -24.35
C ARG A 40 -1.08 10.77 -24.41
N MET A 41 -1.11 11.99 -24.92
CA MET A 41 0.05 12.87 -25.00
C MET A 41 0.36 13.54 -23.67
N HIS A 42 -0.67 13.98 -22.95
CA HIS A 42 -0.53 14.85 -21.78
C HIS A 42 -0.69 14.12 -20.45
N CYS A 43 -1.67 13.22 -20.32
CA CYS A 43 -1.91 12.50 -19.06
C CYS A 43 -0.85 11.41 -18.81
N ALA A 44 -0.30 10.81 -19.89
CA ALA A 44 0.77 9.81 -19.78
C ALA A 44 2.15 10.40 -19.42
N ALA A 45 2.26 11.73 -19.26
CA ALA A 45 3.52 12.40 -18.93
C ALA A 45 3.87 12.30 -17.44
N CYS A 46 2.86 12.13 -16.56
CA CYS A 46 3.07 12.06 -15.11
C CYS A 46 3.11 10.62 -14.59
N HIS A 47 2.29 9.74 -15.17
CA HIS A 47 2.15 8.34 -14.81
C HIS A 47 1.69 7.52 -16.01
N SER A 48 1.49 6.21 -15.85
CA SER A 48 0.90 5.36 -16.89
C SER A 48 -0.41 5.95 -17.40
N PHE A 49 -0.66 5.87 -18.71
CA PHE A 49 -1.88 6.40 -19.32
C PHE A 49 -3.11 5.84 -18.59
N PRO A 50 -4.02 6.69 -18.07
CA PRO A 50 -5.14 6.17 -17.30
C PRO A 50 -6.30 5.86 -18.24
N GLU A 51 -6.64 4.58 -18.41
CA GLU A 51 -7.77 4.19 -19.25
C GLU A 51 -9.10 4.66 -18.64
N PRO A 52 -10.08 5.15 -19.43
CA PRO A 52 -11.34 5.65 -18.88
C PRO A 52 -12.13 4.65 -18.06
N ASP A 53 -11.94 3.34 -18.28
CA ASP A 53 -12.63 2.26 -17.56
C ASP A 53 -11.97 1.85 -16.24
N ILE A 54 -10.81 2.42 -15.89
CA ILE A 54 -10.16 2.21 -14.58
C ILE A 54 -11.03 2.72 -13.41
N LEU A 55 -11.92 3.68 -13.69
CA LEU A 55 -12.83 4.30 -12.71
C LEU A 55 -14.18 4.63 -13.35
N PRO A 56 -15.28 4.66 -12.58
CA PRO A 56 -16.56 5.11 -13.10
C PRO A 56 -16.57 6.63 -13.34
N GLU A 57 -17.49 7.09 -14.18
CA GLU A 57 -17.65 8.51 -14.54
C GLU A 57 -17.75 9.42 -13.31
N ARG A 58 -18.45 8.99 -12.24
CA ARG A 58 -18.60 9.77 -11.01
C ARG A 58 -17.26 10.09 -10.34
N SER A 59 -16.33 9.14 -10.33
CA SER A 59 -15.00 9.32 -9.75
C SER A 59 -14.11 10.16 -10.68
N TRP A 60 -14.26 10.00 -12.00
CA TRP A 60 -13.60 10.88 -12.98
C TRP A 60 -14.00 12.35 -12.83
N ARG A 61 -15.27 12.65 -12.56
CA ARG A 61 -15.73 14.02 -12.25
C ARG A 61 -14.99 14.64 -11.07
N PHE A 62 -14.59 13.82 -10.09
CA PHE A 62 -13.80 14.26 -8.94
C PHE A 62 -12.32 14.42 -9.26
N LEU A 63 -11.74 13.51 -10.04
CA LEU A 63 -10.30 13.48 -10.33
C LEU A 63 -9.86 14.47 -11.42
N LEU A 64 -10.70 14.74 -12.42
CA LEU A 64 -10.38 15.65 -13.51
C LEU A 64 -9.98 17.06 -13.02
N PRO A 65 -10.71 17.70 -12.09
CA PRO A 65 -10.27 18.97 -11.50
C PRO A 65 -8.89 18.90 -10.83
N TYR A 66 -8.58 17.80 -10.16
CA TYR A 66 -7.27 17.63 -9.53
C TYR A 66 -6.13 17.59 -10.55
N MET A 67 -6.33 16.86 -11.65
CA MET A 67 -5.38 16.84 -12.76
C MET A 67 -5.28 18.20 -13.46
N SER A 68 -6.41 18.91 -13.62
CA SER A 68 -6.41 20.24 -14.24
C SER A 68 -5.47 21.17 -13.49
N PHE A 69 -5.54 21.19 -12.15
CA PHE A 69 -4.71 22.08 -11.33
C PHE A 69 -3.21 21.82 -11.53
N ARG A 70 -2.82 20.54 -11.68
CA ARG A 70 -1.42 20.16 -11.96
C ARG A 70 -0.96 20.56 -13.36
N MET A 71 -1.89 20.76 -14.30
CA MET A 71 -1.61 21.26 -15.65
C MET A 71 -1.71 22.78 -15.77
N GLY A 72 -1.96 23.48 -14.67
CA GLY A 72 -2.16 24.93 -14.65
C GLY A 72 -3.52 25.36 -15.20
N VAL A 73 -4.45 24.41 -15.39
CA VAL A 73 -5.83 24.65 -15.81
C VAL A 73 -6.71 24.64 -14.57
N ASP A 74 -7.67 25.56 -14.51
CA ASP A 74 -8.50 25.74 -13.32
C ASP A 74 -9.96 25.38 -13.60
N ASP A 75 -10.20 24.09 -13.87
CA ASP A 75 -11.49 23.58 -14.32
C ASP A 75 -12.17 22.72 -13.24
N ILE A 76 -13.22 23.28 -12.64
CA ILE A 76 -14.11 22.59 -11.71
C ILE A 76 -15.49 22.27 -12.30
N SER A 77 -15.69 22.51 -13.60
CA SER A 77 -16.99 22.26 -14.28
C SER A 77 -17.50 20.81 -14.18
N PRO A 78 -16.65 19.75 -14.09
CA PRO A 78 -17.17 18.39 -13.88
C PRO A 78 -18.00 18.22 -12.61
N LEU A 79 -17.84 19.13 -11.64
CA LEU A 79 -18.47 19.13 -10.31
C LEU A 79 -19.67 20.07 -10.22
N GLU A 80 -20.20 20.57 -11.34
CA GLU A 80 -21.44 21.35 -11.30
C GLU A 80 -22.57 20.54 -10.63
N GLY A 81 -23.14 21.09 -9.56
CA GLY A 81 -24.18 20.42 -8.76
C GLY A 81 -23.65 19.42 -7.71
N ALA A 82 -22.34 19.31 -7.50
CA ALA A 82 -21.77 18.49 -6.43
C ALA A 82 -22.14 19.02 -5.03
N CYS A 83 -22.17 18.13 -4.04
CA CYS A 83 -22.45 18.52 -2.65
C CYS A 83 -21.30 19.33 -2.04
N PRO A 84 -21.55 20.11 -0.96
CA PRO A 84 -20.53 20.94 -0.32
C PRO A 84 -19.26 20.18 0.08
N ASP A 85 -19.37 18.96 0.59
CA ASP A 85 -18.19 18.18 1.05
C ASP A 85 -17.23 17.84 -0.09
N VAL A 86 -17.77 17.55 -1.27
CA VAL A 86 -16.97 17.29 -2.48
C VAL A 86 -16.26 18.59 -2.92
N LEU A 87 -16.97 19.71 -2.89
CA LEU A 87 -16.42 21.02 -3.26
C LEU A 87 -15.32 21.47 -2.29
N ASP A 88 -15.54 21.29 -0.98
CA ASP A 88 -14.56 21.62 0.06
C ASP A 88 -13.28 20.80 -0.08
N ARG A 89 -13.41 19.51 -0.41
CA ARG A 89 -12.26 18.62 -0.65
C ARG A 89 -11.43 19.07 -1.86
N ILE A 90 -12.08 19.47 -2.94
CA ILE A 90 -11.41 19.94 -4.16
C ILE A 90 -10.75 21.30 -3.96
N GLU A 91 -11.41 22.21 -3.26
CA GLU A 91 -10.83 23.51 -2.91
C GLU A 91 -9.62 23.35 -1.98
N SER A 92 -9.66 22.41 -1.02
CA SER A 92 -8.51 22.06 -0.19
C SER A 92 -7.32 21.60 -1.05
N ARG A 93 -7.55 20.70 -2.03
CA ARG A 93 -6.51 20.25 -2.97
C ARG A 93 -5.97 21.35 -3.85
N ARG A 94 -6.83 22.24 -4.32
CA ARG A 94 -6.43 23.39 -5.15
C ARG A 94 -5.49 24.32 -4.38
N ARG A 95 -5.81 24.61 -3.12
CA ARG A 95 -4.94 25.38 -2.22
C ARG A 95 -3.62 24.69 -2.00
N LEU A 96 -3.64 23.40 -1.72
CA LEU A 96 -2.43 22.60 -1.51
C LEU A 96 -1.50 22.65 -2.73
N THR A 97 -2.03 22.37 -3.91
CA THR A 97 -1.28 22.36 -5.19
C THR A 97 -0.58 23.70 -5.45
N ARG A 98 -1.22 24.82 -5.11
CA ARG A 98 -0.63 26.17 -5.19
C ARG A 98 0.43 26.41 -4.12
N GLN A 99 0.18 25.99 -2.88
CA GLN A 99 1.11 26.18 -1.76
C GLN A 99 2.45 25.47 -2.00
N ILE A 100 2.41 24.25 -2.53
CA ILE A 100 3.62 23.44 -2.83
C ILE A 100 4.23 23.75 -4.21
N ARG A 101 3.66 24.70 -4.96
CA ARG A 101 4.16 25.18 -6.27
C ARG A 101 4.36 24.07 -7.31
N VAL A 102 3.47 23.07 -7.32
CA VAL A 102 3.46 22.02 -8.35
C VAL A 102 2.58 22.36 -9.55
N ALA A 103 1.70 23.37 -9.42
CA ALA A 103 0.95 23.91 -10.55
C ALA A 103 1.85 24.87 -11.36
N PRO A 104 1.93 24.73 -12.70
CA PRO A 104 2.68 25.65 -13.55
C PRO A 104 2.00 27.03 -13.58
N GLU A 105 2.80 28.10 -13.66
CA GLU A 105 2.30 29.49 -13.72
C GLU A 105 1.56 29.80 -15.02
N VAL A 106 1.91 29.09 -16.09
CA VAL A 106 1.27 29.16 -17.41
C VAL A 106 0.64 27.81 -17.70
N PRO A 107 -0.64 27.75 -18.14
CA PRO A 107 -1.29 26.50 -18.51
C PRO A 107 -0.48 25.71 -19.54
N MET A 108 -0.37 24.39 -19.34
CA MET A 108 0.40 23.50 -20.21
C MET A 108 -0.28 23.21 -21.55
N LEU A 109 -1.57 23.50 -21.66
CA LEU A 109 -2.42 23.29 -22.84
C LEU A 109 -3.50 24.37 -22.90
N ALA A 110 -4.08 24.55 -24.09
CA ALA A 110 -5.21 25.44 -24.28
C ALA A 110 -6.44 24.92 -23.52
N GLN A 111 -7.34 25.84 -23.13
CA GLN A 111 -8.56 25.49 -22.41
C GLN A 111 -9.43 24.52 -23.23
N GLU A 112 -9.50 24.74 -24.54
CA GLU A 112 -10.27 23.90 -25.47
C GLU A 112 -9.70 22.47 -25.56
N ASP A 113 -8.37 22.32 -25.50
CA ASP A 113 -7.71 21.01 -25.51
C ASP A 113 -7.99 20.26 -24.19
N TRP A 114 -7.97 20.97 -23.06
CA TRP A 114 -8.35 20.39 -21.76
C TRP A 114 -9.81 19.93 -21.75
N GLU A 115 -10.72 20.75 -22.29
CA GLU A 115 -12.13 20.38 -22.42
C GLU A 115 -12.33 19.13 -23.27
N ALA A 116 -11.56 18.99 -24.36
CA ALA A 116 -11.59 17.76 -25.17
C ALA A 116 -11.11 16.52 -24.39
N ILE A 117 -10.07 16.64 -23.55
CA ILE A 117 -9.61 15.56 -22.66
C ILE A 117 -10.71 15.21 -21.64
N ARG A 118 -11.26 16.21 -20.96
CA ARG A 118 -12.34 16.04 -19.98
C ARG A 118 -13.53 15.31 -20.59
N ASP A 119 -14.00 15.77 -21.74
CA ASP A 119 -15.17 15.21 -22.41
C ASP A 119 -14.91 13.77 -22.89
N TYR A 120 -13.68 13.46 -23.31
CA TYR A 120 -13.28 12.08 -23.59
C TYR A 120 -13.43 11.17 -22.37
N TYR A 121 -12.87 11.53 -21.21
CA TYR A 121 -13.00 10.71 -19.99
C TYR A 121 -14.45 10.58 -19.54
N LEU A 122 -15.21 11.68 -19.49
CA LEU A 122 -16.60 11.66 -19.02
C LEU A 122 -17.55 10.92 -19.97
N SER A 123 -17.22 10.81 -21.26
CA SER A 123 -18.03 10.06 -22.24
C SER A 123 -17.63 8.59 -22.34
N ALA A 124 -16.34 8.27 -22.18
CA ALA A 124 -15.83 6.90 -22.31
C ALA A 124 -15.90 6.09 -21.01
N ALA A 125 -15.89 6.75 -19.85
CA ALA A 125 -15.94 6.07 -18.56
C ALA A 125 -17.27 5.33 -18.33
N PRO A 126 -17.25 4.15 -17.68
CA PRO A 126 -18.45 3.42 -17.35
C PRO A 126 -19.27 4.17 -16.29
N LYS A 127 -20.59 3.98 -16.29
CA LYS A 127 -21.48 4.63 -15.30
C LYS A 127 -21.31 4.07 -13.88
N ALA A 128 -20.91 2.80 -13.78
CA ALA A 128 -20.64 2.10 -12.54
C ALA A 128 -19.27 1.41 -12.64
N PRO A 129 -18.59 1.14 -11.52
CA PRO A 129 -17.33 0.42 -11.55
C PRO A 129 -17.49 -0.96 -12.18
N LEU A 130 -16.44 -1.45 -12.83
CA LEU A 130 -16.38 -2.82 -13.31
C LEU A 130 -16.36 -3.79 -12.10
N PRO A 131 -16.96 -4.98 -12.22
CA PRO A 131 -16.94 -5.97 -11.15
C PRO A 131 -15.53 -6.56 -10.97
N GLN A 132 -15.23 -7.01 -9.75
CA GLN A 132 -14.06 -7.87 -9.50
C GLN A 132 -14.15 -9.18 -10.29
N ALA A 133 -13.00 -9.81 -10.52
CA ALA A 133 -12.95 -11.18 -11.00
C ALA A 133 -13.73 -12.12 -10.07
N ALA A 134 -14.27 -13.20 -10.62
CA ALA A 134 -14.95 -14.21 -9.82
C ALA A 134 -13.97 -14.85 -8.83
N LYS A 135 -14.42 -15.07 -7.60
CA LYS A 135 -13.65 -15.65 -6.50
C LYS A 135 -14.51 -16.60 -5.68
N GLN A 136 -13.86 -17.50 -4.95
CA GLN A 136 -14.52 -18.24 -3.89
C GLN A 136 -14.94 -17.26 -2.80
N GLN A 137 -16.21 -17.29 -2.42
CA GLN A 137 -16.70 -16.48 -1.30
C GLN A 137 -16.19 -17.10 0.01
N PRO A 138 -15.75 -16.29 0.97
CA PRO A 138 -15.22 -16.82 2.21
C PRO A 138 -16.35 -17.47 3.01
N VAL A 139 -16.06 -18.65 3.57
CA VAL A 139 -17.01 -19.37 4.43
C VAL A 139 -16.96 -18.77 5.84
N VAL A 140 -18.12 -18.52 6.43
CA VAL A 140 -18.19 -18.05 7.83
C VAL A 140 -17.82 -19.20 8.77
N GLY A 141 -16.80 -18.96 9.59
CA GLY A 141 -16.26 -19.91 10.56
C GLY A 141 -14.73 -19.93 10.51
N LEU A 142 -14.10 -19.79 11.68
CA LEU A 142 -12.67 -19.97 11.87
C LEU A 142 -12.48 -21.03 12.94
N ASP A 143 -12.22 -22.28 12.53
CA ASP A 143 -12.00 -23.37 13.46
C ASP A 143 -10.67 -23.22 14.21
N LEU A 144 -9.68 -22.61 13.58
CA LEU A 144 -8.35 -22.35 14.10
C LEU A 144 -8.32 -21.33 15.23
N PHE A 145 -9.11 -20.26 15.09
CA PHE A 145 -9.10 -19.14 16.02
C PHE A 145 -10.32 -19.13 16.96
N ARG A 146 -10.21 -18.44 18.09
CA ARG A 146 -11.35 -17.99 18.88
C ARG A 146 -11.21 -16.51 19.23
N PRO A 147 -12.31 -15.73 19.23
CA PRO A 147 -12.28 -14.38 19.78
C PRO A 147 -11.84 -14.39 21.25
N LEU A 148 -10.84 -13.58 21.59
CA LEU A 148 -10.39 -13.37 22.96
C LEU A 148 -11.15 -12.17 23.57
N GLU A 149 -11.88 -12.43 24.65
CA GLU A 149 -12.62 -11.40 25.37
C GLU A 149 -11.68 -10.53 26.22
N HIS A 150 -11.83 -9.21 26.13
CA HIS A 150 -11.01 -8.26 26.90
C HIS A 150 -11.73 -6.94 27.19
N ASP A 151 -11.30 -6.25 28.25
CA ASP A 151 -11.87 -4.96 28.68
C ASP A 151 -11.16 -3.74 28.08
N PHE A 152 -10.08 -3.94 27.31
CA PHE A 152 -9.39 -2.83 26.66
C PHE A 152 -10.25 -2.25 25.53
N SER A 153 -10.77 -1.04 25.74
CA SER A 153 -11.55 -0.33 24.75
C SER A 153 -11.56 1.16 25.01
N HIS A 154 -11.65 1.93 23.94
CA HIS A 154 -12.08 3.33 23.91
C HIS A 154 -12.77 3.63 22.56
N ARG A 155 -13.75 4.53 22.57
CA ARG A 155 -14.48 4.88 21.34
C ARG A 155 -13.61 5.70 20.39
N GLN A 156 -14.04 5.79 19.12
CA GLN A 156 -13.45 6.69 18.14
C GLN A 156 -11.97 6.43 17.85
N ALA A 157 -11.53 5.18 17.99
CA ALA A 157 -10.14 4.80 17.80
C ALA A 157 -9.63 5.07 16.37
N ILE A 158 -8.37 5.49 16.28
CA ILE A 158 -7.58 5.46 15.05
C ILE A 158 -6.28 4.74 15.42
N THR A 159 -6.36 3.41 15.50
CA THR A 159 -5.26 2.53 15.90
C THR A 159 -4.20 2.48 14.79
N SER A 160 -3.27 3.43 14.82
CA SER A 160 -2.26 3.65 13.78
C SER A 160 -0.95 2.89 13.99
N LEU A 161 -0.75 2.36 15.19
CA LEU A 161 0.32 1.42 15.53
C LEU A 161 -0.32 0.23 16.24
N LEU A 162 0.05 -0.97 15.80
CA LEU A 162 -0.26 -2.23 16.45
C LEU A 162 0.93 -3.16 16.25
N HIS A 163 1.54 -3.60 17.35
CA HIS A 163 2.75 -4.43 17.33
C HIS A 163 2.71 -5.41 18.50
N VAL A 164 3.09 -6.66 18.24
CA VAL A 164 3.27 -7.70 19.26
C VAL A 164 4.75 -7.81 19.60
N ASP A 165 5.08 -7.66 20.87
CA ASP A 165 6.40 -7.86 21.46
C ASP A 165 6.41 -9.24 22.13
N GLU A 166 6.73 -10.27 21.36
CA GLU A 166 6.68 -11.69 21.80
C GLU A 166 7.68 -12.00 22.90
N GLU A 167 8.84 -11.33 22.91
CA GLU A 167 9.84 -11.52 23.97
C GLU A 167 9.26 -11.17 25.35
N ASN A 168 8.36 -10.19 25.39
CA ASN A 168 7.76 -9.67 26.61
C ASN A 168 6.28 -10.05 26.79
N LEU A 169 5.67 -10.72 25.82
CA LEU A 169 4.25 -11.04 25.78
C LEU A 169 3.38 -9.79 25.98
N GLU A 170 3.68 -8.76 25.18
CA GLU A 170 3.07 -7.43 25.26
C GLU A 170 2.56 -6.96 23.89
N VAL A 171 1.51 -6.15 23.90
CA VAL A 171 1.00 -5.46 22.71
C VAL A 171 1.23 -3.98 22.84
N ILE A 172 1.87 -3.38 21.85
CA ILE A 172 2.08 -1.94 21.77
C ILE A 172 1.12 -1.39 20.73
N THR A 173 0.26 -0.49 21.18
CA THR A 173 -0.75 0.13 20.34
C THR A 173 -0.71 1.65 20.45
N GLY A 174 -0.83 2.32 19.30
CA GLY A 174 -0.84 3.77 19.21
C GLY A 174 -2.18 4.24 18.63
N ASP A 175 -2.75 5.28 19.26
CA ASP A 175 -3.98 5.91 18.77
C ASP A 175 -3.69 7.32 18.26
N SER A 176 -3.99 7.57 16.99
CA SER A 176 -3.74 8.85 16.34
C SER A 176 -4.69 9.97 16.78
N ARG A 177 -5.95 9.64 17.10
CA ARG A 177 -6.97 10.63 17.46
C ARG A 177 -6.67 11.23 18.82
N PHE A 178 -6.37 10.37 19.79
CA PHE A 178 -6.09 10.75 21.15
C PHE A 178 -4.60 10.98 21.42
N GLN A 179 -3.74 10.63 20.45
CA GLN A 179 -2.28 10.77 20.52
C GLN A 179 -1.72 9.97 21.70
N TRP A 180 -2.15 8.71 21.78
CA TRP A 180 -1.76 7.80 22.85
C TRP A 180 -0.77 6.78 22.34
N LEU A 181 0.14 6.37 23.23
CA LEU A 181 0.91 5.15 23.11
C LEU A 181 0.61 4.30 24.34
N ILE A 182 0.21 3.06 24.13
CA ILE A 182 -0.26 2.14 25.16
C ILE A 182 0.48 0.83 25.02
N THR A 183 0.94 0.27 26.14
CA THR A 183 1.38 -1.12 26.23
C THR A 183 0.35 -1.92 27.00
N LEU A 184 -0.06 -3.05 26.45
CA LEU A 184 -0.94 -4.04 27.07
C LEU A 184 -0.12 -5.29 27.38
N ASN A 185 -0.37 -5.94 28.51
CA ASN A 185 0.18 -7.27 28.77
C ASN A 185 -0.59 -8.35 27.97
N LYS A 186 -0.16 -9.61 28.09
CA LYS A 186 -0.86 -10.77 27.51
C LYS A 186 -2.35 -10.93 27.86
N ASP A 187 -2.80 -10.41 29.01
CA ASP A 187 -4.22 -10.39 29.38
C ASP A 187 -4.95 -9.16 28.80
N LEU A 188 -4.30 -8.41 27.90
CA LEU A 188 -4.75 -7.16 27.29
C LEU A 188 -5.06 -6.05 28.31
N LYS A 189 -4.39 -6.09 29.48
CA LYS A 189 -4.49 -5.06 30.51
C LYS A 189 -3.41 -4.00 30.31
N ARG A 190 -3.82 -2.74 30.43
CA ARG A 190 -2.93 -1.56 30.31
C ARG A 190 -1.83 -1.61 31.36
N GLN A 191 -0.58 -1.59 30.91
CA GLN A 191 0.61 -1.48 31.74
C GLN A 191 1.24 -0.08 31.68
N PHE A 192 1.28 0.50 30.48
CA PHE A 192 1.93 1.78 30.22
C PHE A 192 1.06 2.66 29.30
N PHE A 193 1.13 3.97 29.52
CA PHE A 193 0.35 4.96 28.78
C PHE A 193 1.11 6.28 28.72
N VAL A 194 1.23 6.86 27.53
CA VAL A 194 1.76 8.21 27.32
C VAL A 194 0.89 8.99 26.35
N ASN A 195 0.55 10.23 26.71
CA ASN A 195 0.03 11.21 25.77
C ASN A 195 1.20 11.89 25.05
N THR A 196 1.19 11.84 23.73
CA THR A 196 2.37 12.15 22.91
C THR A 196 2.38 13.58 22.41
N GLN A 197 1.41 14.42 22.81
CA GLN A 197 1.38 15.86 22.50
C GLN A 197 1.54 16.19 21.00
N GLY A 198 0.82 15.50 20.12
CA GLY A 198 0.78 15.81 18.68
C GLY A 198 1.49 14.82 17.77
N PHE A 199 2.06 13.72 18.29
CA PHE A 199 2.72 12.70 17.47
C PHE A 199 1.81 11.49 17.22
N ILE A 200 1.76 11.09 15.95
CA ILE A 200 1.03 9.92 15.47
C ILE A 200 2.05 8.83 15.20
N TRP A 201 1.95 7.71 15.91
CA TRP A 201 2.85 6.56 15.77
C TRP A 201 2.37 5.63 14.67
N LEU A 202 3.29 5.17 13.84
CA LEU A 202 3.01 4.24 12.74
C LEU A 202 3.69 2.90 12.93
N GLN A 203 4.93 2.90 13.43
CA GLN A 203 5.72 1.68 13.56
C GLN A 203 6.47 1.66 14.88
N ALA A 204 6.55 0.47 15.46
CA ALA A 204 7.47 0.11 16.51
C ALA A 204 8.41 -0.94 15.92
N ARG A 205 9.72 -0.73 16.08
CA ARG A 205 10.74 -1.70 15.68
C ARG A 205 11.76 -1.81 16.79
N GLN A 206 12.04 -3.03 17.21
CA GLN A 206 13.19 -3.30 18.06
C GLN A 206 14.43 -3.43 17.18
N ARG A 207 15.57 -3.02 17.73
CA ARG A 207 16.91 -3.25 17.19
C ARG A 207 17.63 -4.18 18.16
N ARG A 208 18.69 -4.91 17.76
CA ARG A 208 19.49 -5.74 18.68
C ARG A 208 19.77 -5.01 20.01
N GLY A 209 19.16 -5.47 21.10
CA GLY A 209 19.20 -4.86 22.44
C GLY A 209 17.81 -4.51 23.01
N GLU A 210 17.73 -4.13 24.28
CA GLU A 210 16.47 -3.92 25.03
C GLU A 210 15.67 -2.65 24.66
N GLY A 211 16.00 -2.01 23.53
CA GLY A 211 15.47 -0.71 23.14
C GLY A 211 14.59 -0.75 21.89
N MET A 212 13.58 0.11 21.87
CA MET A 212 12.59 0.19 20.80
C MET A 212 12.58 1.57 20.14
N TYR A 213 12.49 1.56 18.82
CA TYR A 213 12.35 2.75 17.99
C TYR A 213 10.89 2.91 17.59
N LEU A 214 10.36 4.10 17.86
CA LEU A 214 8.97 4.45 17.58
C LEU A 214 8.95 5.52 16.50
N LEU A 215 8.41 5.19 15.33
CA LEU A 215 8.28 6.09 14.20
C LEU A 215 7.00 6.90 14.30
N SER A 216 7.11 8.23 14.17
CA SER A 216 5.97 9.12 14.08
C SER A 216 5.95 9.91 12.78
N ILE A 217 4.78 9.98 12.14
CA ILE A 217 4.59 10.65 10.84
C ILE A 217 4.57 12.18 10.94
N GLY A 218 4.23 12.70 12.11
CA GLY A 218 4.00 14.14 12.32
C GLY A 218 2.66 14.59 11.72
N ASP A 219 2.64 14.92 10.44
CA ASP A 219 1.42 15.36 9.73
C ASP A 219 0.76 14.18 8.98
N LEU A 220 -0.17 13.48 9.63
CA LEU A 220 -0.88 12.35 9.02
C LEU A 220 -1.73 12.78 7.82
N MET A 221 -2.39 13.93 7.89
CA MET A 221 -3.34 14.40 6.87
C MET A 221 -2.70 15.19 5.72
N GLY A 222 -1.38 15.44 5.78
CA GLY A 222 -0.67 16.14 4.72
C GLY A 222 -1.20 17.55 4.48
N GLY A 223 -1.55 18.27 5.55
CA GLY A 223 -2.01 19.66 5.46
C GLY A 223 -0.88 20.65 5.17
N TYR A 224 0.39 20.25 5.33
CA TYR A 224 1.62 21.06 5.16
C TYR A 224 1.66 22.37 5.95
N ALA A 225 0.63 22.66 6.74
CA ALA A 225 0.36 23.98 7.31
C ALA A 225 1.10 24.26 8.63
N ASN A 226 1.85 23.31 9.20
CA ASN A 226 2.33 23.42 10.58
C ASN A 226 3.77 22.94 10.86
N ASN A 227 4.61 22.69 9.86
CA ASN A 227 5.99 22.20 10.09
C ASN A 227 6.08 20.97 11.02
N ARG A 228 5.01 20.14 11.07
CA ARG A 228 4.94 18.93 11.89
C ARG A 228 5.71 17.81 11.21
N LEU A 229 7.03 17.90 11.33
CA LEU A 229 7.94 16.88 10.83
C LEU A 229 7.84 15.63 11.72
N GLY A 230 7.90 14.48 11.06
CA GLY A 230 8.03 13.19 11.69
C GLY A 230 9.39 13.02 12.36
N LYS A 231 9.46 12.01 13.22
CA LYS A 231 10.64 11.68 14.00
C LYS A 231 10.60 10.25 14.49
N ILE A 232 11.76 9.76 14.90
CA ILE A 232 11.94 8.50 15.60
C ILE A 232 12.29 8.80 17.06
N ASN A 233 11.53 8.23 17.99
CA ASN A 233 11.87 8.27 19.40
C ASN A 233 12.47 6.92 19.78
N TYR A 234 13.44 6.94 20.68
CA TYR A 234 14.02 5.73 21.26
C TYR A 234 13.55 5.58 22.69
N VAL A 235 13.01 4.41 23.00
CA VAL A 235 12.53 4.05 24.33
C VAL A 235 13.27 2.80 24.80
N GLU A 236 13.61 2.74 26.08
CA GLU A 236 14.22 1.55 26.68
C GLU A 236 13.26 0.93 27.70
N ARG A 237 13.29 -0.39 27.76
CA ARG A 237 12.54 -1.12 28.78
C ARG A 237 13.08 -0.78 30.18
N SER A 238 12.16 -0.63 31.14
CA SER A 238 12.45 -0.40 32.56
C SER A 238 11.38 -1.10 33.40
N GLY A 239 11.65 -2.37 33.74
CA GLY A 239 10.64 -3.24 34.34
C GLY A 239 9.52 -3.53 33.34
N THR A 240 8.27 -3.27 33.71
CA THR A 240 7.08 -3.44 32.86
C THR A 240 6.66 -2.15 32.15
N THR A 241 7.60 -1.22 31.94
CA THR A 241 7.33 0.09 31.33
C THR A 241 8.43 0.47 30.36
N TYR A 242 8.17 1.47 29.51
CA TYR A 242 9.16 2.03 28.58
C TYR A 242 9.54 3.46 28.99
N LEU A 243 10.83 3.70 29.20
CA LEU A 243 11.38 5.02 29.46
C LEU A 243 11.80 5.68 28.14
N ASN A 244 11.25 6.86 27.86
CA ASN A 244 11.68 7.65 26.72
C ASN A 244 13.10 8.20 26.96
N LYS A 245 14.07 7.70 26.18
CA LYS A 245 15.45 8.19 26.19
C LYS A 245 15.62 9.48 25.41
N GLY A 246 14.81 9.67 24.39
CA GLY A 246 14.80 10.89 23.58
C GLY A 246 14.58 10.61 22.10
N ILE A 247 14.94 11.61 21.29
CA ILE A 247 14.76 11.59 19.85
C ILE A 247 15.99 10.97 19.19
N ALA A 248 15.78 9.87 18.48
CA ALA A 248 16.82 9.17 17.71
C ALA A 248 17.08 9.86 16.37
N LEU A 249 16.02 10.31 15.69
CA LEU A 249 16.06 11.01 14.41
C LEU A 249 14.90 12.01 14.32
N THR A 250 15.14 13.20 13.76
CA THR A 250 14.16 14.28 13.62
C THR A 250 14.23 14.88 12.24
N GLY A 251 13.20 15.65 11.86
CA GLY A 251 13.18 16.38 10.60
C GLY A 251 12.67 15.58 9.41
N LEU A 252 11.99 14.45 9.68
CA LEU A 252 11.50 13.56 8.63
C LEU A 252 10.22 14.11 8.00
N HIS A 253 10.11 14.06 6.67
CA HIS A 253 8.96 14.61 5.97
C HIS A 253 7.91 13.51 5.74
N ARG A 254 6.92 13.43 6.65
CA ARG A 254 5.85 12.40 6.64
C ARG A 254 6.42 10.98 6.45
N PRO A 255 7.29 10.50 7.36
CA PRO A 255 7.79 9.14 7.27
C PRO A 255 6.64 8.15 7.50
N SER A 256 6.59 7.11 6.67
CA SER A 256 5.58 6.05 6.68
C SER A 256 6.15 4.75 7.25
N ALA A 257 7.40 4.44 6.91
CA ALA A 257 8.08 3.24 7.37
C ALA A 257 9.57 3.43 7.67
N MET A 258 10.11 2.52 8.47
CA MET A 258 11.53 2.41 8.77
C MET A 258 12.00 0.95 8.78
N GLY A 259 13.26 0.75 8.34
CA GLY A 259 13.97 -0.52 8.43
C GLY A 259 15.41 -0.31 8.92
N PHE A 260 16.03 -1.36 9.45
CA PHE A 260 17.42 -1.33 9.94
C PHE A 260 18.30 -2.31 9.18
N GLY A 261 19.55 -1.92 8.91
CA GLY A 261 20.55 -2.78 8.26
C GLY A 261 21.95 -2.18 8.36
N ASP A 262 22.97 -3.05 8.44
CA ASP A 262 24.38 -2.67 8.39
C ASP A 262 24.81 -2.55 6.92
N PHE A 263 24.46 -1.44 6.28
CA PHE A 263 24.59 -1.28 4.83
C PHE A 263 26.05 -1.04 4.40
N ASP A 264 26.90 -0.55 5.30
CA ASP A 264 28.32 -0.32 5.04
C ASP A 264 29.26 -1.36 5.65
N ARG A 265 28.72 -2.37 6.34
CA ARG A 265 29.43 -3.48 6.99
C ARG A 265 30.42 -3.01 8.06
N ASP A 266 30.12 -1.90 8.75
CA ASP A 266 30.93 -1.42 9.87
C ASP A 266 30.57 -2.06 11.22
N GLY A 267 29.54 -2.92 11.24
CA GLY A 267 29.02 -3.60 12.42
C GLY A 267 27.94 -2.81 13.16
N THR A 268 27.57 -1.62 12.66
CA THR A 268 26.51 -0.78 13.20
C THR A 268 25.39 -0.63 12.20
N GLU A 269 24.20 -1.13 12.53
CA GLU A 269 23.04 -0.88 11.66
C GLU A 269 22.69 0.60 11.54
N GLU A 270 22.50 1.05 10.30
CA GLU A 270 21.83 2.27 9.94
C GLU A 270 20.31 2.10 9.88
N VAL A 271 19.60 3.20 9.69
CA VAL A 271 18.16 3.20 9.46
C VAL A 271 17.84 3.72 8.06
N VAL A 272 17.01 2.97 7.33
CA VAL A 272 16.36 3.45 6.11
C VAL A 272 14.98 3.98 6.44
N ILE A 273 14.62 5.14 5.88
CA ILE A 273 13.32 5.79 6.08
C ILE A 273 12.62 5.97 4.75
N ALA A 274 11.40 5.44 4.66
CA ALA A 274 10.44 5.76 3.62
C ALA A 274 9.68 7.03 4.01
N ASN A 275 9.87 8.11 3.26
CA ASN A 275 9.14 9.37 3.40
C ASN A 275 8.06 9.43 2.31
N PHE A 276 6.79 9.39 2.73
CA PHE A 276 5.65 9.32 1.82
C PHE A 276 5.51 10.57 0.96
N GLY A 277 5.25 11.74 1.58
CA GLY A 277 5.06 13.05 0.94
C GLY A 277 4.45 13.08 -0.48
N SER A 278 3.17 13.41 -0.63
CA SER A 278 2.36 13.44 -1.89
C SER A 278 2.82 14.37 -3.03
N SER A 279 4.07 14.84 -3.01
CA SER A 279 4.82 15.53 -4.07
C SER A 279 6.31 15.77 -3.69
N ILE A 280 6.72 15.45 -2.44
CA ILE A 280 8.07 15.74 -1.89
C ILE A 280 8.56 14.61 -0.97
N GLY A 281 8.22 13.36 -1.29
CA GLY A 281 8.70 12.16 -0.60
C GLY A 281 10.12 11.76 -1.01
N SER A 282 10.66 10.76 -0.33
CA SER A 282 12.00 10.22 -0.58
C SER A 282 12.22 8.90 0.15
N VAL A 283 13.30 8.19 -0.22
CA VAL A 283 13.84 7.07 0.55
C VAL A 283 15.30 7.38 0.86
N GLY A 284 15.67 7.38 2.13
CA GLY A 284 17.03 7.71 2.57
C GLY A 284 17.55 6.80 3.66
N ILE A 285 18.85 6.49 3.59
CA ILE A 285 19.59 5.78 4.65
C ILE A 285 20.29 6.82 5.50
N TYR A 286 20.16 6.72 6.82
CA TYR A 286 20.72 7.64 7.80
C TYR A 286 21.74 6.91 8.67
N LYS A 287 22.98 7.41 8.64
CA LYS A 287 24.08 6.78 9.38
C LYS A 287 23.88 6.85 10.90
N ALA A 288 24.18 5.75 11.59
CA ALA A 288 24.19 5.71 13.04
C ALA A 288 25.28 6.64 13.62
N LYS A 289 25.00 7.26 14.77
CA LYS A 289 25.97 8.04 15.54
C LYS A 289 26.73 7.15 16.50
N ALA A 290 27.89 7.63 16.95
CA ALA A 290 28.78 6.91 17.86
C ALA A 290 28.15 6.49 19.21
N ASN A 291 27.00 7.05 19.60
CA ASN A 291 26.29 6.63 20.81
C ASN A 291 25.38 5.41 20.60
N GLY A 292 25.30 4.87 19.37
CA GLY A 292 24.64 3.61 19.06
C GLY A 292 23.12 3.65 18.94
N TRP A 293 22.45 4.75 19.30
CA TRP A 293 20.97 4.84 19.24
C TRP A 293 20.41 6.07 18.53
N GLN A 294 21.26 7.06 18.21
CA GLN A 294 20.86 8.20 17.41
C GLN A 294 21.39 8.09 15.99
N PHE A 295 20.73 8.77 15.06
CA PHE A 295 21.12 8.82 13.65
C PHE A 295 21.50 10.24 13.25
N GLN A 296 22.29 10.37 12.19
CA GLN A 296 22.52 11.65 11.51
C GLN A 296 21.18 12.21 11.02
N THR A 297 21.03 13.53 10.99
CA THR A 297 19.76 14.18 10.61
C THR A 297 19.58 14.29 9.10
N GLU A 298 20.67 14.22 8.35
CA GLU A 298 20.68 14.17 6.89
C GLU A 298 20.96 12.73 6.44
N PRO A 299 20.35 12.27 5.34
CA PRO A 299 20.63 10.95 4.81
C PRO A 299 22.07 10.90 4.30
N SER A 300 22.79 9.83 4.63
CA SER A 300 24.10 9.54 4.05
C SER A 300 23.98 9.02 2.62
N ILE A 301 22.86 8.34 2.30
CA ILE A 301 22.52 7.85 0.96
C ILE A 301 21.06 8.17 0.68
N VAL A 302 20.78 8.72 -0.50
CA VAL A 302 19.41 8.91 -0.99
C VAL A 302 19.16 7.84 -2.04
N LEU A 303 18.31 6.86 -1.72
CA LEU A 303 17.97 5.75 -2.63
C LEU A 303 16.98 6.21 -3.70
N SER A 304 16.03 7.06 -3.33
CA SER A 304 15.02 7.58 -4.26
C SER A 304 14.52 8.96 -3.81
N THR A 305 14.18 9.79 -4.78
CA THR A 305 13.47 11.06 -4.59
C THR A 305 12.02 10.99 -5.07
N LEU A 306 11.54 9.78 -5.41
CA LEU A 306 10.15 9.58 -5.78
C LEU A 306 9.25 9.76 -4.54
N PRO A 307 8.13 10.48 -4.68
CA PRO A 307 7.10 10.51 -3.66
C PRO A 307 6.37 9.16 -3.59
N GLY A 308 5.61 8.99 -2.52
CA GLY A 308 4.67 7.89 -2.37
C GLY A 308 5.22 6.66 -1.66
N ALA A 309 6.44 6.68 -1.10
CA ALA A 309 6.94 5.52 -0.35
C ALA A 309 6.04 5.26 0.88
N VAL A 310 5.31 4.14 0.89
CA VAL A 310 4.32 3.78 1.93
C VAL A 310 4.83 2.71 2.89
N ASP A 311 5.73 1.84 2.45
CA ASP A 311 6.32 0.79 3.29
C ASP A 311 7.74 0.45 2.83
N CYS A 312 8.56 -0.10 3.73
CA CYS A 312 9.89 -0.61 3.40
C CYS A 312 10.34 -1.76 4.33
N GLU A 313 11.13 -2.68 3.76
CA GLU A 313 11.75 -3.80 4.46
C GLU A 313 13.21 -3.96 4.04
N VAL A 314 14.01 -4.56 4.92
CA VAL A 314 15.46 -4.76 4.74
C VAL A 314 15.75 -6.24 4.90
N ALA A 315 16.35 -6.86 3.89
CA ALA A 315 16.82 -8.24 3.90
C ALA A 315 17.92 -8.41 2.84
N ASP A 316 18.62 -9.54 2.84
CA ASP A 316 19.52 -9.93 1.75
C ASP A 316 18.68 -10.65 0.68
N PHE A 317 18.10 -9.90 -0.26
CA PHE A 317 17.14 -10.46 -1.23
C PHE A 317 17.82 -11.27 -2.33
N ASN A 318 19.12 -11.03 -2.57
CA ASN A 318 19.87 -11.68 -3.66
C ASN A 318 20.88 -12.73 -3.18
N GLY A 319 21.03 -12.91 -1.86
CA GLY A 319 21.91 -13.90 -1.24
C GLY A 319 23.41 -13.57 -1.28
N ASP A 320 23.79 -12.31 -1.53
CA ASP A 320 25.20 -11.88 -1.60
C ASP A 320 25.80 -11.48 -0.22
N GLY A 321 24.98 -11.56 0.83
CA GLY A 321 25.31 -11.23 2.20
C GLY A 321 25.28 -9.74 2.51
N LEU A 322 24.85 -8.87 1.59
CA LEU A 322 24.61 -7.44 1.83
C LEU A 322 23.12 -7.21 2.12
N PRO A 323 22.78 -6.38 3.12
CA PRO A 323 21.39 -5.98 3.28
C PRO A 323 20.97 -5.06 2.13
N ASP A 324 19.89 -5.44 1.47
CA ASP A 324 19.18 -4.71 0.43
C ASP A 324 17.94 -3.99 1.02
N VAL A 325 17.30 -3.11 0.24
CA VAL A 325 16.08 -2.40 0.68
C VAL A 325 14.95 -2.61 -0.31
N ALA A 326 13.84 -3.20 0.11
CA ALA A 326 12.59 -3.20 -0.65
C ALA A 326 11.72 -2.01 -0.25
N VAL A 327 11.14 -1.32 -1.23
CA VAL A 327 10.24 -0.18 -1.00
C VAL A 327 9.01 -0.31 -1.86
N LEU A 328 7.85 -0.15 -1.22
CA LEU A 328 6.57 0.00 -1.90
C LEU A 328 6.25 1.48 -2.05
N PHE A 329 6.11 1.92 -3.30
CA PHE A 329 5.64 3.23 -3.67
C PHE A 329 4.15 3.16 -4.02
N SER A 330 3.40 4.15 -3.54
CA SER A 330 2.00 4.43 -3.84
C SER A 330 1.89 5.81 -4.50
N ASP A 331 0.69 6.33 -4.75
CA ASP A 331 0.41 7.62 -5.43
C ASP A 331 0.65 7.58 -6.96
N ALA A 332 1.47 8.48 -7.53
CA ALA A 332 1.53 8.65 -8.99
C ALA A 332 2.11 7.43 -9.74
N ARG A 333 3.01 6.66 -9.12
CA ARG A 333 3.64 5.49 -9.75
C ARG A 333 3.70 4.36 -8.73
N GLU A 334 2.66 3.54 -8.70
CA GLU A 334 2.59 2.44 -7.74
C GLU A 334 3.53 1.32 -8.16
N SER A 335 4.51 1.00 -7.33
CA SER A 335 5.55 0.03 -7.66
C SER A 335 6.16 -0.59 -6.42
N LEU A 336 6.59 -1.85 -6.55
CA LEU A 336 7.52 -2.46 -5.61
C LEU A 336 8.91 -2.45 -6.26
N THR A 337 9.87 -1.85 -5.56
CA THR A 337 11.24 -1.70 -6.05
C THR A 337 12.23 -2.17 -4.98
N ILE A 338 13.20 -3.00 -5.39
CA ILE A 338 14.34 -3.39 -4.56
C ILE A 338 15.54 -2.52 -4.93
N PHE A 339 16.21 -1.97 -3.93
CA PHE A 339 17.50 -1.32 -4.03
C PHE A 339 18.56 -2.32 -3.55
N LEU A 340 19.24 -2.95 -4.51
CA LEU A 340 20.27 -3.95 -4.27
C LEU A 340 21.58 -3.28 -3.88
N ASN A 341 22.09 -3.58 -2.70
CA ASN A 341 23.34 -3.04 -2.20
C ASN A 341 24.51 -3.68 -2.96
N ARG A 342 25.33 -2.86 -3.62
CA ARG A 342 26.54 -3.30 -4.34
C ARG A 342 27.81 -3.08 -3.52
N GLY A 343 27.65 -2.69 -2.26
CA GLY A 343 28.70 -2.30 -1.34
C GLY A 343 29.18 -0.87 -1.58
N GLN A 344 29.99 -0.37 -0.64
CA GLN A 344 30.60 0.97 -0.73
C GLN A 344 29.59 2.12 -0.89
N GLY A 345 28.35 1.91 -0.47
CA GLY A 345 27.26 2.88 -0.58
C GLY A 345 26.63 2.99 -1.97
N GLU A 346 26.92 2.05 -2.87
CA GLU A 346 26.27 1.96 -4.18
C GLU A 346 25.06 1.04 -4.14
N PHE A 347 23.95 1.47 -4.73
CA PHE A 347 22.72 0.69 -4.82
C PHE A 347 22.23 0.62 -6.27
N GLU A 348 21.83 -0.57 -6.71
CA GLU A 348 21.18 -0.81 -7.99
C GLU A 348 19.67 -0.93 -7.81
N GLN A 349 18.90 -0.20 -8.63
CA GLN A 349 17.44 -0.25 -8.57
C GLN A 349 16.90 -1.36 -9.47
N LYS A 350 16.11 -2.28 -8.89
CA LYS A 350 15.36 -3.32 -9.60
C LYS A 350 13.85 -3.16 -9.33
N VAL A 351 13.10 -2.78 -10.35
CA VAL A 351 11.63 -2.67 -10.28
C VAL A 351 11.03 -4.07 -10.45
N ILE A 352 10.26 -4.52 -9.46
CA ILE A 352 9.59 -5.82 -9.46
C ILE A 352 8.29 -5.74 -10.28
N PHE A 353 7.48 -4.72 -9.99
CA PHE A 353 6.32 -4.37 -10.79
C PHE A 353 6.06 -2.87 -10.73
N GLU A 354 5.38 -2.35 -11.76
CA GLU A 354 4.78 -1.01 -11.78
C GLU A 354 3.33 -1.17 -12.22
N LYS A 355 2.40 -0.54 -11.51
CA LYS A 355 0.96 -0.55 -11.77
C LYS A 355 0.43 0.88 -11.85
N HIS A 356 -0.80 0.98 -12.31
CA HIS A 356 -1.49 2.26 -12.43
C HIS A 356 -1.70 2.91 -11.04
N SER A 357 -1.65 4.25 -10.97
CA SER A 357 -1.87 5.11 -9.78
C SER A 357 -3.23 4.99 -9.07
N ALA A 358 -4.05 4.05 -9.50
CA ALA A 358 -5.39 3.85 -8.96
C ALA A 358 -5.50 2.54 -8.18
N TRP A 359 -4.43 1.73 -8.15
CA TRP A 359 -4.39 0.39 -7.56
C TRP A 359 -4.46 0.43 -6.03
N GLY A 360 -3.96 1.50 -5.40
CA GLY A 360 -4.02 1.73 -3.98
C GLY A 360 -3.19 0.74 -3.15
N PHE A 361 -1.98 0.38 -3.59
CA PHE A 361 -1.04 -0.41 -2.80
C PHE A 361 -0.70 0.30 -1.48
N VAL A 362 -0.70 -0.48 -0.39
CA VAL A 362 -0.48 0.06 0.97
C VAL A 362 0.53 -0.69 1.80
N ARG A 363 0.64 -2.02 1.65
CA ARG A 363 1.49 -2.87 2.49
C ARG A 363 2.00 -4.06 1.68
N PHE A 364 3.15 -4.58 2.08
CA PHE A 364 3.70 -5.85 1.61
C PHE A 364 4.37 -6.59 2.77
N GLN A 365 4.66 -7.87 2.59
CA GLN A 365 5.50 -8.69 3.47
C GLN A 365 6.32 -9.66 2.63
N TRP A 366 7.53 -9.98 3.09
CA TRP A 366 8.37 -11.02 2.50
C TRP A 366 8.27 -12.32 3.28
N VAL A 367 7.91 -13.40 2.61
CA VAL A 367 7.79 -14.75 3.19
C VAL A 367 8.12 -15.76 2.10
N ASP A 368 8.82 -16.85 2.43
CA ASP A 368 9.03 -17.99 1.54
C ASP A 368 7.74 -18.85 1.53
N PHE A 369 6.88 -18.66 0.51
CA PHE A 369 5.55 -19.29 0.45
C PHE A 369 5.60 -20.71 -0.12
N ASP A 370 6.56 -21.01 -0.99
CA ASP A 370 6.70 -22.33 -1.62
C ASP A 370 7.86 -23.17 -1.06
N SER A 371 8.53 -22.67 -0.02
CA SER A 371 9.61 -23.34 0.71
C SER A 371 10.83 -23.66 -0.16
N ASP A 372 11.09 -22.86 -1.20
CA ASP A 372 12.24 -23.03 -2.09
C ASP A 372 13.52 -22.33 -1.57
N GLY A 373 13.39 -21.52 -0.51
CA GLY A 373 14.47 -20.79 0.15
C GLY A 373 14.66 -19.36 -0.36
N ASP A 374 13.93 -18.94 -1.39
CA ASP A 374 13.89 -17.58 -1.88
C ASP A 374 12.70 -16.81 -1.27
N LEU A 375 12.90 -15.53 -0.93
CA LEU A 375 11.81 -14.74 -0.36
C LEU A 375 10.81 -14.33 -1.46
N ASP A 376 9.54 -14.70 -1.27
CA ASP A 376 8.40 -14.24 -2.06
C ASP A 376 7.78 -12.99 -1.46
N VAL A 377 6.91 -12.31 -2.21
CA VAL A 377 6.23 -11.11 -1.72
C VAL A 377 4.72 -11.21 -1.83
N ILE A 378 4.06 -11.00 -0.70
CA ILE A 378 2.63 -10.74 -0.62
C ILE A 378 2.39 -9.24 -0.51
N THR A 379 1.41 -8.75 -1.26
CA THR A 379 1.02 -7.34 -1.26
C THR A 379 -0.49 -7.21 -1.10
N VAL A 380 -0.92 -6.09 -0.52
CA VAL A 380 -2.33 -5.70 -0.49
C VAL A 380 -2.53 -4.33 -1.11
N ASN A 381 -3.59 -4.25 -1.90
CA ASN A 381 -3.97 -3.03 -2.59
C ASN A 381 -5.48 -2.81 -2.47
N GLY A 382 -5.85 -1.66 -1.93
CA GLY A 382 -7.24 -1.38 -1.59
C GLY A 382 -7.50 0.04 -1.12
N ASP A 383 -6.50 0.92 -1.14
CA ASP A 383 -6.67 2.27 -0.63
C ASP A 383 -7.63 3.10 -1.50
N ASN A 384 -8.57 3.72 -0.79
CA ASN A 384 -9.54 4.67 -1.32
C ASN A 384 -9.54 6.00 -0.54
N VAL A 385 -8.73 6.10 0.52
CA VAL A 385 -8.70 7.23 1.46
C VAL A 385 -8.42 8.54 0.73
N ASP A 386 -7.43 8.55 -0.18
CA ASP A 386 -6.91 9.76 -0.81
C ASP A 386 -7.42 10.02 -2.25
N SER A 387 -8.18 9.15 -2.88
CA SER A 387 -8.49 9.31 -4.31
C SER A 387 -9.93 9.70 -4.61
N ASP A 388 -10.87 9.34 -3.73
CA ASP A 388 -12.30 9.40 -4.04
C ASP A 388 -13.17 9.56 -2.77
N PRO A 389 -14.20 10.43 -2.75
CA PRO A 389 -15.08 10.60 -1.58
C PRO A 389 -16.27 9.63 -1.54
N TYR A 390 -16.37 8.69 -2.48
CA TYR A 390 -17.55 7.82 -2.68
C TYR A 390 -17.30 6.36 -2.31
N ASN A 391 -16.13 6.00 -1.78
CA ASN A 391 -15.71 4.61 -1.56
C ASN A 391 -15.83 3.76 -2.85
N THR A 392 -15.31 4.29 -3.97
CA THR A 392 -15.39 3.60 -5.28
C THR A 392 -14.83 2.18 -5.20
N LEU A 393 -15.68 1.20 -5.51
CA LEU A 393 -15.30 -0.22 -5.56
C LEU A 393 -14.46 -0.46 -6.82
N LYS A 394 -13.17 -0.75 -6.66
CA LYS A 394 -12.25 -0.93 -7.77
C LYS A 394 -11.99 -2.42 -8.04
N PRO A 395 -12.15 -2.90 -9.30
CA PRO A 395 -12.11 -4.33 -9.64
C PRO A 395 -10.75 -5.00 -9.41
N TYR A 396 -9.69 -4.22 -9.24
CA TYR A 396 -8.33 -4.69 -9.07
C TYR A 396 -7.85 -4.63 -7.60
N HIS A 397 -8.69 -4.19 -6.65
CA HIS A 397 -8.37 -4.27 -5.22
C HIS A 397 -8.30 -5.73 -4.76
N GLY A 398 -7.33 -6.05 -3.90
CA GLY A 398 -7.19 -7.39 -3.35
C GLY A 398 -5.85 -7.68 -2.71
N ILE A 399 -5.63 -8.97 -2.52
CA ILE A 399 -4.38 -9.59 -2.07
C ILE A 399 -3.69 -10.17 -3.30
N ARG A 400 -2.36 -10.03 -3.38
CA ARG A 400 -1.55 -10.56 -4.49
C ARG A 400 -0.27 -11.16 -3.96
N LEU A 401 0.03 -12.35 -4.43
CA LEU A 401 1.23 -13.09 -4.09
C LEU A 401 2.09 -13.22 -5.35
N TYR A 402 3.37 -12.86 -5.19
CA TYR A 402 4.36 -12.90 -6.24
C TYR A 402 5.48 -13.85 -5.82
N LEU A 403 5.61 -14.99 -6.51
CA LEU A 403 6.70 -15.94 -6.26
C LEU A 403 7.98 -15.47 -6.93
N ASN A 404 9.11 -15.60 -6.23
CA ASN A 404 10.44 -15.33 -6.72
C ASN A 404 11.03 -16.60 -7.37
N HIS A 405 11.63 -16.48 -8.55
CA HIS A 405 12.28 -17.62 -9.22
C HIS A 405 13.79 -17.73 -8.92
N GLY A 406 14.24 -17.18 -7.79
CA GLY A 406 15.62 -17.21 -7.32
C GLY A 406 16.61 -16.26 -8.01
N ASP A 407 16.18 -15.51 -9.02
CA ASP A 407 16.97 -14.46 -9.68
C ASP A 407 16.34 -13.07 -9.52
N LEU A 408 15.44 -12.93 -8.54
CA LEU A 408 14.60 -11.76 -8.32
C LEU A 408 13.69 -11.46 -9.52
N SER A 409 13.37 -12.46 -10.35
CA SER A 409 12.22 -12.39 -11.26
C SER A 409 10.99 -12.92 -10.54
N PHE A 410 9.88 -12.21 -10.69
CA PHE A 410 8.66 -12.47 -9.93
C PHE A 410 7.48 -12.77 -10.86
N GLU A 411 6.69 -13.77 -10.50
CA GLU A 411 5.43 -14.12 -11.15
C GLU A 411 4.26 -13.93 -10.17
N GLU A 412 3.18 -13.26 -10.60
CA GLU A 412 1.93 -13.19 -9.83
C GLU A 412 1.25 -14.57 -9.83
N SER A 413 1.53 -15.39 -8.82
CA SER A 413 1.08 -16.79 -8.72
C SER A 413 -0.34 -16.92 -8.20
N PHE A 414 -0.76 -15.99 -7.35
CA PHE A 414 -2.08 -15.99 -6.73
C PHE A 414 -2.62 -14.58 -6.53
N SER A 415 -3.95 -14.44 -6.68
CA SER A 415 -4.65 -13.22 -6.29
C SER A 415 -6.03 -13.54 -5.72
N TYR A 416 -6.41 -12.78 -4.68
CA TYR A 416 -7.73 -12.83 -4.08
C TYR A 416 -8.39 -11.45 -4.18
N PRO A 417 -9.41 -11.25 -5.04
CA PRO A 417 -10.09 -9.96 -5.13
C PRO A 417 -10.74 -9.64 -3.79
N MET A 418 -10.46 -8.47 -3.21
CA MET A 418 -11.01 -8.05 -1.92
C MET A 418 -11.08 -6.53 -1.91
N TYR A 419 -12.30 -5.98 -1.90
CA TYR A 419 -12.45 -4.53 -1.90
C TYR A 419 -11.88 -3.95 -0.61
N GLY A 420 -11.02 -2.93 -0.75
CA GLY A 420 -10.52 -2.20 0.41
C GLY A 420 -9.43 -2.90 1.21
N ALA A 421 -8.84 -3.98 0.67
CA ALA A 421 -7.73 -4.70 1.31
C ALA A 421 -6.62 -3.72 1.74
N TYR A 422 -6.28 -3.74 3.03
CA TYR A 422 -5.48 -2.67 3.65
C TYR A 422 -4.35 -3.16 4.54
N GLY A 423 -4.48 -4.37 5.10
CA GLY A 423 -3.45 -4.99 5.92
C GLY A 423 -3.41 -6.49 5.67
N VAL A 424 -2.23 -7.07 5.88
CA VAL A 424 -1.97 -8.49 5.73
C VAL A 424 -1.03 -8.97 6.84
N ALA A 425 -1.19 -10.22 7.24
CA ALA A 425 -0.27 -11.01 8.05
C ALA A 425 -0.18 -12.40 7.41
N ALA A 426 1.03 -12.80 7.01
CA ALA A 426 1.28 -14.10 6.39
C ALA A 426 2.23 -14.93 7.27
N GLU A 427 1.71 -16.01 7.84
CA GLU A 427 2.41 -16.91 8.76
C GLU A 427 1.80 -18.32 8.65
N ASP A 428 2.52 -19.34 9.09
CA ASP A 428 1.99 -20.70 9.28
C ASP A 428 1.15 -20.72 10.56
N PHE A 429 -0.15 -20.41 10.45
CA PHE A 429 -1.02 -20.25 11.62
C PHE A 429 -1.50 -21.59 12.18
N ASP A 430 -1.66 -22.62 11.35
CA ASP A 430 -2.09 -23.96 11.77
C ASP A 430 -0.95 -24.96 11.98
N LEU A 431 0.29 -24.49 11.85
CA LEU A 431 1.53 -25.22 12.12
C LEU A 431 1.67 -26.48 11.27
N ASP A 432 1.11 -26.47 10.07
CA ASP A 432 1.19 -27.58 9.11
C ASP A 432 2.39 -27.49 8.15
N GLY A 433 3.08 -26.34 8.18
CA GLY A 433 4.30 -26.08 7.43
C GLY A 433 4.10 -25.28 6.16
N ASP A 434 2.87 -24.87 5.82
CA ASP A 434 2.61 -23.92 4.75
C ASP A 434 2.09 -22.57 5.24
N VAL A 435 2.41 -21.53 4.45
CA VAL A 435 2.13 -20.15 4.85
C VAL A 435 0.69 -19.79 4.50
N ASP A 436 -0.08 -19.42 5.51
CA ASP A 436 -1.42 -18.89 5.40
C ASP A 436 -1.44 -17.36 5.28
N ILE A 437 -2.61 -16.80 4.97
CA ILE A 437 -2.78 -15.35 4.84
C ILE A 437 -4.00 -14.88 5.63
N ALA A 438 -3.79 -13.95 6.56
CA ALA A 438 -4.86 -13.16 7.19
C ALA A 438 -4.84 -11.72 6.64
N ALA A 439 -5.98 -11.22 6.19
CA ALA A 439 -6.10 -9.87 5.62
C ALA A 439 -7.31 -9.12 6.14
N ILE A 440 -7.20 -7.79 6.22
CA ILE A 440 -8.29 -6.89 6.59
C ILE A 440 -8.62 -5.92 5.46
N ALA A 441 -9.88 -5.47 5.42
CA ALA A 441 -10.30 -4.36 4.59
C ALA A 441 -10.61 -3.11 5.41
N PHE A 442 -10.02 -1.98 5.02
CA PHE A 442 -10.33 -0.69 5.62
C PHE A 442 -11.51 0.00 4.92
N ASN A 443 -11.64 -0.20 3.61
CA ASN A 443 -12.70 0.39 2.78
C ASN A 443 -13.45 -0.70 1.99
N PRO A 444 -14.05 -1.69 2.66
CA PRO A 444 -14.79 -2.75 1.99
C PRO A 444 -16.03 -2.23 1.28
N ASP A 445 -16.74 -3.13 0.58
CA ASP A 445 -18.08 -2.84 0.11
C ASP A 445 -19.06 -2.77 1.29
N PHE A 446 -19.24 -1.56 1.82
CA PHE A 446 -20.18 -1.27 2.91
C PHE A 446 -21.65 -1.54 2.56
N SER A 447 -21.99 -1.68 1.28
CA SER A 447 -23.34 -2.05 0.84
C SER A 447 -23.58 -3.56 0.89
N SER A 448 -22.51 -4.37 0.92
CA SER A 448 -22.60 -5.82 0.99
C SER A 448 -23.17 -6.29 2.33
N LYS A 449 -23.97 -7.37 2.27
CA LYS A 449 -24.40 -8.10 3.47
C LYS A 449 -23.29 -9.01 4.02
N ASN A 450 -22.39 -9.46 3.15
CA ASN A 450 -21.25 -10.31 3.47
C ASN A 450 -20.00 -9.45 3.28
N ARG A 451 -19.78 -8.53 4.23
CA ARG A 451 -18.66 -7.59 4.15
C ARG A 451 -17.37 -8.35 4.43
N GLU A 452 -16.40 -8.24 3.53
CA GLU A 452 -15.08 -8.86 3.67
C GLU A 452 -14.18 -7.98 4.55
N ASP A 453 -14.60 -7.73 5.79
CA ASP A 453 -13.80 -6.94 6.76
C ASP A 453 -12.49 -7.64 7.12
N PHE A 454 -12.54 -8.97 7.14
CA PHE A 454 -11.44 -9.88 7.42
C PHE A 454 -11.60 -11.12 6.54
N VAL A 455 -10.50 -11.61 5.99
CA VAL A 455 -10.44 -12.88 5.27
C VAL A 455 -9.20 -13.61 5.74
N TYR A 456 -9.37 -14.88 6.09
CA TYR A 456 -8.28 -15.83 6.31
C TYR A 456 -8.26 -16.80 5.13
N LEU A 457 -7.10 -16.97 4.52
CA LEU A 457 -6.84 -17.86 3.41
C LEU A 457 -5.91 -18.96 3.94
N GLU A 458 -6.51 -20.13 4.19
CA GLU A 458 -5.79 -21.35 4.58
C GLU A 458 -5.13 -21.92 3.33
N ASN A 459 -3.81 -22.04 3.33
CA ASN A 459 -3.07 -22.69 2.26
C ASN A 459 -3.22 -24.22 2.42
N ASN A 460 -2.93 -24.97 1.37
CA ASN A 460 -3.10 -26.42 1.35
C ASN A 460 -1.78 -27.15 1.00
N GLY A 461 -0.66 -26.44 1.12
CA GLY A 461 0.67 -26.87 0.71
C GLY A 461 0.93 -26.89 -0.81
N GLU A 462 -0.07 -26.58 -1.65
CA GLU A 462 0.05 -26.54 -3.12
C GLU A 462 -0.35 -25.17 -3.70
N MET A 463 -0.23 -24.10 -2.90
CA MET A 463 -0.64 -22.72 -3.25
C MET A 463 -2.15 -22.61 -3.54
N GLY A 464 -2.93 -23.53 -3.00
CA GLY A 464 -4.39 -23.57 -3.09
C GLY A 464 -5.01 -23.03 -1.81
N PHE A 465 -5.70 -21.89 -1.90
CA PHE A 465 -6.21 -21.19 -0.72
C PHE A 465 -7.71 -21.39 -0.49
N ALA A 466 -8.08 -21.87 0.70
CA ALA A 466 -9.46 -21.93 1.17
C ALA A 466 -9.83 -20.66 1.96
N ALA A 467 -10.78 -19.89 1.44
CA ALA A 467 -11.20 -18.63 2.07
C ALA A 467 -12.21 -18.85 3.22
N LYS A 468 -11.88 -18.31 4.39
CA LYS A 468 -12.69 -18.30 5.61
C LYS A 468 -12.82 -16.88 6.17
N THR A 469 -13.83 -16.64 7.00
CA THR A 469 -14.07 -15.34 7.65
C THR A 469 -14.85 -15.49 8.95
N ILE A 470 -15.01 -14.38 9.68
CA ILE A 470 -15.94 -14.23 10.79
C ILE A 470 -16.83 -13.00 10.59
N GLU A 471 -18.05 -13.06 11.11
CA GLU A 471 -18.96 -11.94 11.03
C GLU A 471 -18.61 -10.86 12.05
N PHE A 472 -18.50 -9.63 11.57
CA PHE A 472 -18.31 -8.44 12.38
C PHE A 472 -19.60 -7.61 12.45
N PRO A 473 -19.90 -6.98 13.59
CA PRO A 473 -20.82 -5.84 13.63
C PRO A 473 -20.47 -4.81 12.55
N LYS A 474 -21.49 -4.26 11.88
CA LYS A 474 -21.28 -3.24 10.83
C LYS A 474 -20.55 -1.98 11.33
N THR A 475 -20.57 -1.75 12.64
CA THR A 475 -19.88 -0.65 13.32
C THR A 475 -18.37 -0.82 13.37
N ASP A 476 -17.86 -2.04 13.17
CA ASP A 476 -16.41 -2.28 13.18
C ASP A 476 -15.78 -2.00 11.82
N ARG A 477 -14.53 -1.54 11.88
CA ARG A 477 -13.70 -1.21 10.71
C ARG A 477 -12.24 -1.33 11.10
N TRP A 478 -11.49 -2.18 10.41
CA TRP A 478 -10.11 -2.53 10.77
C TRP A 478 -9.11 -1.78 9.91
N MET A 479 -8.14 -1.11 10.54
CA MET A 479 -7.12 -0.30 9.89
C MET A 479 -5.71 -0.87 10.05
N THR A 480 -5.47 -1.62 11.12
CA THR A 480 -4.19 -2.30 11.37
C THR A 480 -4.43 -3.76 11.69
N ILE A 481 -3.50 -4.60 11.27
CA ILE A 481 -3.41 -6.02 11.63
C ILE A 481 -1.99 -6.29 12.11
N ALA A 482 -1.86 -7.14 13.12
CA ALA A 482 -0.60 -7.68 13.58
C ALA A 482 -0.80 -9.15 13.95
N SER A 483 0.26 -9.94 13.79
CA SER A 483 0.35 -11.32 14.26
C SER A 483 1.47 -11.45 15.28
N GLY A 484 1.33 -12.43 16.16
CA GLY A 484 2.38 -12.83 17.09
C GLY A 484 1.86 -13.69 18.24
N ASP A 485 2.77 -14.40 18.89
CA ASP A 485 2.50 -15.25 20.07
C ASP A 485 2.29 -14.36 21.32
N ILE A 486 1.03 -13.96 21.60
CA ILE A 486 0.73 -13.00 22.66
C ILE A 486 0.74 -13.65 24.04
N ASP A 487 0.39 -14.93 24.12
CA ASP A 487 0.19 -15.63 25.38
C ASP A 487 1.38 -16.53 25.76
N GLY A 488 2.33 -16.69 24.83
CA GLY A 488 3.57 -17.43 24.98
C GLY A 488 3.37 -18.92 24.84
N ASP A 489 2.27 -19.37 24.26
CA ASP A 489 2.01 -20.77 24.06
C ASP A 489 2.80 -21.30 22.86
N GLY A 490 3.15 -20.44 21.89
CA GLY A 490 3.98 -20.66 20.72
C GLY A 490 3.23 -20.95 19.42
N ASP A 491 1.93 -20.64 19.34
CA ASP A 491 1.23 -20.42 18.08
C ASP A 491 0.99 -18.91 17.89
N LYS A 492 0.49 -18.51 16.72
CA LYS A 492 0.47 -17.11 16.32
C LYS A 492 -0.95 -16.58 16.39
N ASP A 493 -1.17 -15.58 17.24
CA ASP A 493 -2.46 -14.90 17.36
C ASP A 493 -2.60 -13.78 16.33
N LEU A 494 -3.83 -13.31 16.13
CA LEU A 494 -4.15 -12.21 15.24
C LEU A 494 -4.83 -11.06 15.98
N LEU A 495 -4.32 -9.84 15.80
CA LEU A 495 -4.84 -8.63 16.40
C LEU A 495 -5.30 -7.65 15.31
N LEU A 496 -6.51 -7.14 15.42
CA LEU A 496 -7.11 -6.17 14.51
C LEU A 496 -7.35 -4.85 15.24
N GLY A 497 -6.72 -3.78 14.76
CA GLY A 497 -6.87 -2.42 15.30
C GLY A 497 -7.93 -1.62 14.55
N GLY A 498 -8.88 -1.06 15.29
CA GLY A 498 -9.97 -0.27 14.75
C GLY A 498 -9.52 1.09 14.21
N GLY A 499 -10.14 1.54 13.11
CA GLY A 499 -9.87 2.86 12.54
C GLY A 499 -11.14 3.56 12.09
N TYR A 500 -11.45 4.67 12.74
CA TYR A 500 -12.66 5.45 12.49
C TYR A 500 -12.27 6.83 12.00
N LEU A 501 -12.11 6.99 10.69
CA LEU A 501 -11.86 8.27 10.03
C LEU A 501 -12.74 8.39 8.80
N SER A 502 -13.27 9.58 8.53
CA SER A 502 -14.33 9.77 7.54
C SER A 502 -13.86 9.68 6.08
N ALA A 503 -12.55 9.60 5.85
CA ALA A 503 -11.99 9.58 4.51
C ALA A 503 -12.56 8.44 3.65
N GLY A 504 -13.10 8.84 2.50
CA GLY A 504 -13.77 7.95 1.56
C GLY A 504 -15.24 7.66 1.89
N LEU A 505 -15.76 8.13 3.02
CA LEU A 505 -17.13 7.87 3.51
C LEU A 505 -17.96 9.14 3.72
N ASP A 506 -17.40 10.31 3.45
CA ASP A 506 -18.02 11.61 3.75
C ASP A 506 -19.33 11.86 3.00
N VAL A 507 -19.56 11.20 1.85
CA VAL A 507 -20.70 11.45 0.97
C VAL A 507 -21.76 10.35 1.10
N ASP A 508 -21.48 9.14 0.61
CA ASP A 508 -22.48 8.08 0.48
C ASP A 508 -22.71 7.31 1.80
N TYR A 509 -21.77 7.40 2.75
CA TYR A 509 -21.74 6.58 3.96
C TYR A 509 -21.62 7.39 5.25
N ARG A 510 -22.05 8.67 5.24
CA ARG A 510 -21.89 9.57 6.41
C ARG A 510 -22.52 9.03 7.68
N GLU A 511 -23.79 8.62 7.62
CA GLU A 511 -24.51 8.10 8.78
C GLU A 511 -23.86 6.81 9.31
N LEU A 512 -23.41 5.94 8.41
CA LEU A 512 -22.68 4.73 8.78
C LEU A 512 -21.34 5.07 9.46
N MET A 513 -20.62 6.07 8.95
CA MET A 513 -19.37 6.54 9.54
C MET A 513 -19.61 7.12 10.94
N GLU A 514 -20.67 7.90 11.15
CA GLU A 514 -21.04 8.40 12.49
C GLU A 514 -21.35 7.25 13.47
N ASP A 515 -22.03 6.21 13.00
CA ASP A 515 -22.33 5.01 13.80
C ASP A 515 -21.07 4.21 14.14
N MET A 516 -20.19 3.99 13.15
CA MET A 516 -18.88 3.35 13.36
C MET A 516 -18.02 4.14 14.34
N ASP A 517 -17.93 5.46 14.21
CA ASP A 517 -17.15 6.31 15.11
C ASP A 517 -17.67 6.22 16.56
N ALA A 518 -18.99 6.14 16.74
CA ALA A 518 -19.62 6.06 18.05
C ALA A 518 -19.53 4.68 18.73
N HIS A 519 -19.52 3.59 17.96
CA HIS A 519 -19.75 2.23 18.47
C HIS A 519 -18.68 1.21 18.08
N GLY A 520 -17.79 1.52 17.15
CA GLY A 520 -16.77 0.59 16.67
C GLY A 520 -15.73 0.22 17.73
N ARG A 521 -15.24 -1.02 17.66
CA ARG A 521 -14.21 -1.55 18.57
C ARG A 521 -12.82 -0.98 18.30
N THR A 522 -12.04 -0.80 19.36
CA THR A 522 -10.63 -0.33 19.30
C THR A 522 -9.67 -1.42 18.85
N LEU A 523 -9.88 -2.62 19.39
CA LEU A 523 -9.02 -3.77 19.25
C LEU A 523 -9.92 -5.00 19.25
N PHE A 524 -9.57 -5.97 18.43
CA PHE A 524 -10.16 -7.30 18.42
C PHE A 524 -9.03 -8.31 18.29
N VAL A 525 -9.07 -9.37 19.10
CA VAL A 525 -8.02 -10.39 19.14
C VAL A 525 -8.63 -11.75 18.85
N LEU A 526 -7.99 -12.46 17.94
CA LEU A 526 -8.25 -13.84 17.57
C LEU A 526 -7.11 -14.66 18.15
N GLU A 527 -7.41 -15.36 19.25
CA GLU A 527 -6.47 -16.30 19.87
C GLU A 527 -6.43 -17.58 19.05
N ASN A 528 -5.23 -18.05 18.72
CA ASN A 528 -5.03 -19.31 18.02
C ASN A 528 -5.19 -20.50 19.00
N LYS A 529 -5.52 -21.68 18.48
CA LYS A 529 -5.87 -22.88 19.27
C LYS A 529 -5.19 -24.14 18.74
N THR A 530 -4.18 -23.99 17.89
CA THR A 530 -3.53 -25.14 17.24
C THR A 530 -2.85 -26.06 18.25
N LYS A 531 -2.43 -25.50 19.38
CA LYS A 531 -1.69 -26.17 20.46
C LYS A 531 -2.41 -27.32 21.17
#